data_AF-A0A6N6JN22-F1
#
_entry.id   AF-A0A6N6JN22-F1
#
_cell.length_a   1.000
_cell.length_b   1.000
_cell.length_c   1.000
_cell.angle_alpha   90.00
_cell.angle_beta   90.00
_cell.angle_gamma   90.00
#
_symmetry.space_group_name_H-M   'P 1'
#
loop_
_entity.id
_entity.type
_entity.pdbx_description
1 polymer ?
#
loop_
_entity_poly.entity_id
_entity_poly.type
_entity_poly.pdbx_seq_one_letter_code
_entity_poly.pdbx_strand_id
1 'polypeptide(L)'
;MRHCTALALLLALFAPCAAAETYYADPLHGKAANAGSRQAPWGSLEEVIATGSLARLKGGDTLLLRGGKHGRAVFSGDNAEFITLAADRGEKPQLSYLEITSGTKWRIKGLTISASLAEKPYDDVMVKIADGGPSGEIIVEDCFVYTALDTSRWTAKEWMAANSGMFMGRHGKGHVFRNNYVFNTRFGISLCSEDSLCEGNVISHFSADGIRVTRDGLIVRHNVIRNIYVSDGDGDKNHDDAIQCFLFNKGTGTVRNVTVSENLIVMRENEAQKWQATMQGIGFFDGPLINFTVEGNVINTSHWHGVTLSDAQDCSILNNVCFTQWTEAKLRPWVQLGTKNVGPVKGNRVKGNYAYTFDLKADKDVAAEKNEVVTPEIHSRRQAELLEIIEKKFGAVHPVAAFRRLGLERIRWQEGAVLEEGGEKFIDAVQQGMTAGKLVVIYVYSRDARNKAALDACERLEREVLEDAAVCEQLDAFACVRIALDDALPKDMKKRYSIGSRAPGLIVLDAQGKKLWESSSPSAKALAAKLKELKG
;
A
#
# COMPACT_ATOMS: atom_id res chain seq x y z
N MET A 1 37.33 -18.30 -72.72
CA MET A 1 37.34 -17.10 -71.84
C MET A 1 35.91 -16.77 -71.45
N ARG A 2 35.70 -16.45 -70.16
CA ARG A 2 34.48 -15.93 -69.50
C ARG A 2 33.48 -16.96 -68.96
N HIS A 3 33.68 -17.32 -67.70
CA HIS A 3 32.61 -17.70 -66.76
C HIS A 3 32.14 -16.40 -66.06
N CYS A 4 30.84 -16.12 -66.10
CA CYS A 4 30.21 -15.09 -65.29
C CYS A 4 29.48 -15.77 -64.12
N THR A 5 30.02 -15.61 -62.92
CA THR A 5 29.41 -15.99 -61.65
C THR A 5 28.46 -14.87 -61.20
N ALA A 6 27.18 -15.20 -61.02
CA ALA A 6 26.22 -14.30 -60.38
C ALA A 6 26.29 -14.49 -58.86
N LEU A 7 26.69 -13.43 -58.15
CA LEU A 7 26.65 -13.34 -56.68
C LEU A 7 25.41 -12.52 -56.30
N ALA A 8 24.38 -13.18 -55.76
CA ALA A 8 23.22 -12.51 -55.18
C ALA A 8 23.56 -12.08 -53.74
N LEU A 9 23.60 -10.77 -53.50
CA LEU A 9 23.74 -10.18 -52.17
C LEU A 9 22.42 -10.33 -51.39
N LEU A 10 22.47 -11.04 -50.26
CA LEU A 10 21.41 -11.05 -49.25
C LEU A 10 21.67 -9.86 -48.30
N LEU A 11 20.95 -8.75 -48.47
CA LEU A 11 20.95 -7.65 -47.49
C LEU A 11 20.03 -8.03 -46.32
N ALA A 12 20.62 -8.41 -45.18
CA ALA A 12 19.89 -8.53 -43.92
C ALA A 12 19.53 -7.13 -43.40
N LEU A 13 18.23 -6.79 -43.45
CA LEU A 13 17.67 -5.62 -42.77
C LEU A 13 17.67 -5.88 -41.26
N PHE A 14 18.72 -5.42 -40.57
CA PHE A 14 18.65 -5.23 -39.12
C PHE A 14 17.78 -3.99 -38.86
N ALA A 15 16.50 -4.19 -38.52
CA ALA A 15 15.69 -3.13 -37.96
C ALA A 15 16.30 -2.78 -36.58
N PRO A 16 16.71 -1.54 -36.33
CA PRO A 16 17.18 -1.15 -35.01
C PRO A 16 16.03 -1.30 -34.01
N CYS A 17 16.23 -2.14 -33.00
CA CYS A 17 15.37 -2.15 -31.82
C CYS A 17 15.49 -0.75 -31.19
N ALA A 18 14.45 0.08 -31.30
CA ALA A 18 14.46 1.39 -30.65
C ALA A 18 14.67 1.16 -29.16
N ALA A 19 15.72 1.76 -28.60
CA ALA A 19 16.00 1.66 -27.18
C ALA A 19 14.90 2.41 -26.40
N ALA A 20 14.46 1.84 -25.29
CA ALA A 20 13.58 2.52 -24.34
C ALA A 20 14.19 3.85 -23.90
N GLU A 21 13.44 4.95 -24.04
CA GLU A 21 13.88 6.28 -23.68
C GLU A 21 13.34 6.71 -22.31
N THR A 22 14.04 7.64 -21.66
CA THR A 22 13.62 8.24 -20.39
C THR A 22 13.35 9.72 -20.57
N TYR A 23 12.12 10.12 -20.25
CA TYR A 23 11.63 11.49 -20.29
C TYR A 23 11.40 12.02 -18.88
N TYR A 24 11.29 13.34 -18.75
CA TYR A 24 11.09 14.04 -17.49
C TYR A 24 9.96 15.05 -17.59
N ALA A 25 9.10 15.07 -16.56
CA ALA A 25 8.09 16.09 -16.34
C ALA A 25 8.37 16.80 -15.01
N ASP A 26 8.42 18.13 -15.03
CA ASP A 26 8.71 18.99 -13.88
C ASP A 26 7.67 20.13 -13.86
N PRO A 27 6.73 20.14 -12.90
CA PRO A 27 5.65 21.13 -12.88
C PRO A 27 6.14 22.54 -12.49
N LEU A 28 7.37 22.68 -12.00
CA LEU A 28 7.93 23.95 -11.55
C LEU A 28 8.85 24.58 -12.61
N HIS A 29 9.64 23.76 -13.31
CA HIS A 29 10.68 24.24 -14.23
C HIS A 29 10.48 23.80 -15.69
N GLY A 30 9.55 22.88 -15.93
CA GLY A 30 9.27 22.34 -17.25
C GLY A 30 8.41 23.23 -18.12
N LYS A 31 8.41 22.95 -19.43
CA LYS A 31 7.59 23.67 -20.42
C LYS A 31 7.10 22.70 -21.49
N ALA A 32 5.87 22.89 -21.97
CA ALA A 32 5.30 22.13 -23.09
C ALA A 32 6.21 22.02 -24.33
N ALA A 33 6.93 23.10 -24.67
CA ALA A 33 7.77 23.16 -25.86
C ALA A 33 9.12 22.42 -25.70
N ASN A 34 9.46 21.97 -24.49
CA ASN A 34 10.72 21.30 -24.26
C ASN A 34 10.74 19.88 -24.86
N ALA A 35 11.94 19.30 -24.98
CA ALA A 35 12.12 17.96 -25.54
C ALA A 35 11.74 16.82 -24.56
N GLY A 36 11.49 17.13 -23.28
CA GLY A 36 11.24 16.13 -22.25
C GLY A 36 12.53 15.48 -21.71
N SER A 37 13.70 16.05 -22.02
CA SER A 37 14.97 15.57 -21.47
C SER A 37 15.18 16.01 -20.02
N ARG A 38 16.18 15.46 -19.34
CA ARG A 38 16.48 15.85 -17.95
C ARG A 38 16.79 17.34 -17.79
N GLN A 39 17.48 17.95 -18.77
CA GLN A 39 17.86 19.37 -18.76
C GLN A 39 16.74 20.29 -19.26
N ALA A 40 15.84 19.76 -20.09
CA ALA A 40 14.68 20.48 -20.60
C ALA A 40 13.44 19.59 -20.43
N PRO A 41 12.91 19.46 -19.20
CA PRO A 41 11.75 18.61 -18.92
C PRO A 41 10.47 19.22 -19.48
N TRP A 42 9.47 18.39 -19.77
CA TRP A 42 8.11 18.87 -19.97
C TRP A 42 7.53 19.44 -18.66
N GLY A 43 6.41 20.17 -18.73
CA GLY A 43 5.73 20.70 -17.54
C GLY A 43 5.02 19.62 -16.73
N SER A 44 3.88 19.96 -16.12
CA SER A 44 3.08 19.02 -15.32
C SER A 44 2.58 17.83 -16.14
N LEU A 45 2.16 16.74 -15.49
CA LEU A 45 1.64 15.57 -16.22
C LEU A 45 0.34 15.94 -16.95
N GLU A 46 -0.50 16.77 -16.34
CA GLU A 46 -1.69 17.33 -16.97
C GLU A 46 -1.35 18.10 -18.25
N GLU A 47 -0.30 18.93 -18.25
CA GLU A 47 0.18 19.61 -19.47
C GLU A 47 0.73 18.62 -20.50
N VAL A 48 1.49 17.61 -20.07
CA VAL A 48 2.04 16.54 -20.93
C VAL A 48 0.91 15.77 -21.64
N ILE A 49 -0.21 15.53 -20.96
CA ILE A 49 -1.41 14.92 -21.53
C ILE A 49 -2.08 15.89 -22.50
N ALA A 50 -2.37 17.13 -22.05
CA ALA A 50 -3.12 18.12 -22.84
C ALA A 50 -2.40 18.53 -24.15
N THR A 51 -1.07 18.53 -24.13
CA THR A 51 -0.24 18.86 -25.31
C THR A 51 -0.01 17.68 -26.25
N GLY A 52 -0.50 16.48 -25.89
CA GLY A 52 -0.29 15.25 -26.65
C GLY A 52 1.13 14.70 -26.56
N SER A 53 1.95 15.19 -25.63
CA SER A 53 3.33 14.71 -25.43
C SER A 53 3.35 13.29 -24.86
N LEU A 54 2.37 12.94 -24.00
CA LEU A 54 2.22 11.57 -23.49
C LEU A 54 2.05 10.55 -24.63
N ALA A 55 1.27 10.89 -25.66
CA ALA A 55 0.98 10.01 -26.79
C ALA A 55 2.19 9.77 -27.71
N ARG A 56 3.31 10.47 -27.49
CA ARG A 56 4.57 10.28 -28.23
C ARG A 56 5.44 9.18 -27.65
N LEU A 57 5.20 8.81 -26.40
CA LEU A 57 5.90 7.71 -25.73
C LEU A 57 5.59 6.39 -26.44
N LYS A 58 6.57 5.51 -26.50
CA LYS A 58 6.50 4.19 -27.11
C LYS A 58 6.65 3.12 -26.04
N GLY A 59 6.19 1.91 -26.35
CA GLY A 59 6.42 0.76 -25.46
C GLY A 59 7.89 0.63 -25.07
N GLY A 60 8.14 0.48 -23.77
CA GLY A 60 9.48 0.51 -23.16
C GLY A 60 9.82 1.83 -22.49
N ASP A 61 9.24 2.95 -22.92
CA ASP A 61 9.61 4.28 -22.43
C ASP A 61 9.20 4.50 -20.96
N THR A 62 9.95 5.38 -20.30
CA THR A 62 9.66 5.85 -18.94
C THR A 62 9.54 7.38 -18.90
N LEU A 63 8.46 7.90 -18.32
CA LEU A 63 8.33 9.29 -17.93
C LEU A 63 8.51 9.43 -16.42
N LEU A 64 9.60 10.06 -16.02
CA LEU A 64 9.92 10.37 -14.63
C LEU A 64 9.32 11.72 -14.22
N LEU A 65 8.51 11.70 -13.16
CA LEU A 65 7.82 12.87 -12.61
C LEU A 65 8.61 13.44 -11.43
N ARG A 66 8.98 14.72 -11.52
CA ARG A 66 9.66 15.43 -10.42
C ARG A 66 8.68 15.93 -9.36
N GLY A 67 9.20 16.44 -8.25
CA GLY A 67 8.39 16.90 -7.13
C GLY A 67 7.48 18.06 -7.50
N GLY A 68 6.26 18.02 -6.97
CA GLY A 68 5.28 19.10 -7.14
C GLY A 68 3.93 18.62 -7.68
N LYS A 69 3.05 19.58 -7.95
CA LYS A 69 1.68 19.34 -8.39
C LYS A 69 1.64 19.07 -9.89
N HIS A 70 1.36 17.82 -10.26
CA HIS A 70 1.21 17.38 -11.65
C HIS A 70 -0.22 17.47 -12.17
N GLY A 71 -1.17 17.87 -11.32
CA GLY A 71 -2.56 18.15 -11.71
C GLY A 71 -3.41 16.90 -11.85
N ARG A 72 -4.43 16.99 -12.71
CA ARG A 72 -5.35 15.90 -13.03
C ARG A 72 -4.80 15.08 -14.20
N ALA A 73 -4.67 13.76 -14.04
CA ALA A 73 -4.22 12.87 -15.10
C ALA A 73 -5.38 12.00 -15.61
N VAL A 74 -5.87 12.26 -16.82
CA VAL A 74 -6.87 11.43 -17.50
C VAL A 74 -6.39 11.10 -18.90
N PHE A 75 -6.18 9.82 -19.21
CA PHE A 75 -5.65 9.41 -20.51
C PHE A 75 -6.04 7.98 -20.89
N SER A 76 -5.73 7.60 -22.12
CA SER A 76 -5.88 6.25 -22.66
C SER A 76 -4.72 5.94 -23.61
N GLY A 77 -4.55 4.66 -23.96
CA GLY A 77 -3.65 4.26 -25.05
C GLY A 77 -3.31 2.78 -25.01
N ASP A 78 -3.10 2.18 -26.19
CA ASP A 78 -2.71 0.79 -26.34
C ASP A 78 -1.25 0.67 -26.72
N ASN A 79 -0.49 -0.08 -25.92
CA ASN A 79 0.96 -0.20 -26.09
C ASN A 79 1.37 -1.65 -26.33
N ALA A 80 2.36 -1.85 -27.22
CA ALA A 80 2.94 -3.17 -27.48
C ALA A 80 3.75 -3.67 -26.27
N GLU A 81 4.42 -2.77 -25.55
CA GLU A 81 5.15 -3.01 -24.31
C GLU A 81 4.76 -1.96 -23.26
N PHE A 82 5.19 -2.15 -22.02
CA PHE A 82 4.84 -1.22 -20.94
C PHE A 82 5.39 0.19 -21.18
N ILE A 83 4.54 1.20 -21.04
CA ILE A 83 4.97 2.58 -20.79
C ILE A 83 4.87 2.84 -19.29
N THR A 84 5.95 3.37 -18.70
CA THR A 84 6.03 3.61 -17.25
C THR A 84 5.95 5.10 -16.93
N LEU A 85 4.97 5.50 -16.10
CA LEU A 85 4.94 6.81 -15.45
C LEU A 85 5.33 6.62 -13.99
N ALA A 86 6.45 7.17 -13.57
CA ALA A 86 7.00 6.93 -12.24
C ALA A 86 7.50 8.22 -11.58
N ALA A 87 7.51 8.27 -10.25
CA ALA A 87 8.28 9.29 -9.55
C ALA A 87 9.77 9.19 -9.90
N ASP A 88 10.41 10.34 -10.14
CA ASP A 88 11.87 10.43 -10.19
C ASP A 88 12.45 10.15 -8.78
N ARG A 89 13.72 9.78 -8.73
CA ARG A 89 14.35 9.29 -7.50
C ARG A 89 14.31 10.34 -6.39
N GLY A 90 13.65 10.01 -5.28
CA GLY A 90 13.53 10.90 -4.11
C GLY A 90 12.51 12.02 -4.26
N GLU A 91 11.90 12.14 -5.44
CA GLU A 91 10.88 13.14 -5.74
C GLU A 91 9.50 12.71 -5.23
N LYS A 92 8.62 13.69 -5.01
CA LYS A 92 7.25 13.49 -4.50
C LYS A 92 6.23 14.12 -5.45
N PRO A 93 6.00 13.56 -6.64
CA PRO A 93 4.97 14.03 -7.56
C PRO A 93 3.57 13.83 -6.96
N GLN A 94 2.71 14.81 -7.18
CA GLN A 94 1.38 14.90 -6.61
C GLN A 94 0.31 15.03 -7.69
N LEU A 95 -0.65 14.10 -7.74
CA LEU A 95 -1.82 14.17 -8.60
C LEU A 95 -3.08 14.44 -7.77
N SER A 96 -3.99 15.24 -8.31
CA SER A 96 -5.32 15.38 -7.73
C SER A 96 -6.25 14.22 -8.05
N TYR A 97 -6.00 13.56 -9.19
CA TYR A 97 -6.81 12.46 -9.70
C TYR A 97 -6.04 11.71 -10.79
N LEU A 98 -6.25 10.38 -10.87
CA LEU A 98 -5.72 9.53 -11.91
C LEU A 98 -6.84 8.68 -12.53
N GLU A 99 -7.04 8.81 -13.84
CA GLU A 99 -7.85 7.89 -14.63
C GLU A 99 -7.12 7.41 -15.89
N ILE A 100 -7.02 6.08 -16.02
CA ILE A 100 -6.69 5.43 -17.30
C ILE A 100 -8.00 4.87 -17.85
N THR A 101 -8.63 5.62 -18.75
CA THR A 101 -10.01 5.34 -19.19
C THR A 101 -10.09 4.01 -19.95
N SER A 102 -9.14 3.77 -20.85
CA SER A 102 -8.98 2.53 -21.59
C SER A 102 -7.53 2.30 -22.02
N GLY A 103 -7.21 1.06 -22.42
CA GLY A 103 -5.94 0.73 -23.07
C GLY A 103 -5.11 -0.33 -22.34
N THR A 104 -3.92 -0.60 -22.87
CA THR A 104 -3.08 -1.72 -22.41
C THR A 104 -1.64 -1.37 -22.08
N LYS A 105 -1.08 -2.10 -21.12
CA LYS A 105 0.33 -2.04 -20.70
C LYS A 105 0.78 -0.64 -20.26
N TRP A 106 0.06 -0.09 -19.30
CA TRP A 106 0.49 1.09 -18.55
C TRP A 106 1.02 0.69 -17.19
N ARG A 107 2.10 1.32 -16.72
CA ARG A 107 2.60 1.18 -15.36
C ARG A 107 2.70 2.54 -14.69
N ILE A 108 2.01 2.70 -13.57
CA ILE A 108 2.02 3.92 -12.75
C ILE A 108 2.68 3.59 -11.42
N LYS A 109 3.70 4.36 -11.02
CA LYS A 109 4.54 4.00 -9.89
C LYS A 109 4.90 5.16 -8.97
N GLY A 110 4.74 4.96 -7.67
CA GLY A 110 5.38 5.81 -6.66
C GLY A 110 4.77 7.21 -6.52
N LEU A 111 3.51 7.40 -6.89
CA LEU A 111 2.87 8.72 -6.90
C LEU A 111 2.09 8.99 -5.61
N THR A 112 1.97 10.27 -5.24
CA THR A 112 0.98 10.70 -4.25
C THR A 112 -0.28 11.16 -4.99
N ILE A 113 -1.44 10.62 -4.66
CA ILE A 113 -2.71 10.90 -5.34
C ILE A 113 -3.75 11.26 -4.27
N SER A 114 -4.33 12.45 -4.35
CA SER A 114 -5.29 12.90 -3.36
C SER A 114 -6.24 13.96 -3.88
N ALA A 115 -7.53 13.76 -3.60
CA ALA A 115 -8.57 14.74 -3.88
C ALA A 115 -8.29 16.11 -3.24
N SER A 116 -7.61 16.18 -2.09
CA SER A 116 -7.26 17.44 -1.42
C SER A 116 -6.25 18.31 -2.19
N LEU A 117 -5.71 17.81 -3.30
CA LEU A 117 -4.77 18.54 -4.15
C LEU A 117 -5.46 19.33 -5.28
N ALA A 118 -6.79 19.21 -5.41
CA ALA A 118 -7.64 20.02 -6.29
C ALA A 118 -8.61 20.91 -5.50
N GLU A 119 -9.26 21.83 -6.20
CA GLU A 119 -10.45 22.52 -5.70
C GLU A 119 -11.68 21.61 -5.77
N LYS A 120 -12.68 21.85 -4.92
CA LYS A 120 -13.94 21.11 -4.92
C LYS A 120 -14.80 21.45 -6.16
N PRO A 121 -15.68 20.54 -6.64
CA PRO A 121 -15.96 19.21 -6.10
C PRO A 121 -14.92 18.17 -6.52
N TYR A 122 -14.81 17.10 -5.73
CA TYR A 122 -13.91 15.99 -6.00
C TYR A 122 -14.65 14.85 -6.70
N ASP A 123 -13.93 14.04 -7.48
CA ASP A 123 -14.45 12.76 -7.96
C ASP A 123 -14.63 11.79 -6.80
N ASP A 124 -15.67 10.95 -6.85
CA ASP A 124 -15.96 9.97 -5.79
C ASP A 124 -14.80 8.99 -5.56
N VAL A 125 -14.04 8.64 -6.61
CA VAL A 125 -12.85 7.76 -6.52
C VAL A 125 -11.60 8.53 -6.93
N MET A 126 -10.47 8.33 -6.26
CA MET A 126 -9.22 9.06 -6.60
C MET A 126 -8.36 8.41 -7.68
N VAL A 127 -8.37 7.07 -7.76
CA VAL A 127 -7.67 6.30 -8.80
C VAL A 127 -8.64 5.39 -9.51
N LYS A 128 -8.76 5.57 -10.83
CA LYS A 128 -9.69 4.81 -11.66
C LYS A 128 -8.97 4.22 -12.87
N ILE A 129 -9.17 2.95 -13.16
CA ILE A 129 -8.64 2.33 -14.39
C ILE A 129 -9.74 1.52 -15.08
N ALA A 130 -9.66 1.38 -16.40
CA ALA A 130 -10.42 0.40 -17.18
C ALA A 130 -11.96 0.47 -17.04
N ASP A 131 -12.52 1.67 -16.85
CA ASP A 131 -13.98 1.87 -16.78
C ASP A 131 -14.54 2.60 -18.01
N GLY A 132 -13.69 3.11 -18.91
CA GLY A 132 -14.11 3.80 -20.13
C GLY A 132 -14.11 2.94 -21.39
N GLY A 133 -13.43 1.79 -21.39
CA GLY A 133 -13.36 0.91 -22.56
C GLY A 133 -12.37 -0.26 -22.42
N PRO A 134 -12.18 -1.06 -23.48
CA PRO A 134 -11.30 -2.23 -23.49
C PRO A 134 -9.93 -1.92 -22.90
N SER A 135 -9.49 -2.75 -21.95
CA SER A 135 -8.22 -2.55 -21.25
C SER A 135 -7.53 -3.86 -20.90
N GLY A 136 -6.20 -3.83 -20.78
CA GLY A 136 -5.40 -4.98 -20.35
C GLY A 136 -4.15 -4.56 -19.58
N GLU A 137 -3.70 -5.36 -18.61
CA GLU A 137 -2.34 -5.24 -18.08
C GLU A 137 -1.91 -3.84 -17.55
N ILE A 138 -2.86 -3.03 -17.07
CA ILE A 138 -2.57 -1.79 -16.32
C ILE A 138 -2.09 -2.13 -14.91
N ILE A 139 -0.97 -1.56 -14.50
CA ILE A 139 -0.36 -1.72 -13.17
C ILE A 139 -0.32 -0.37 -12.47
N VAL A 140 -0.88 -0.28 -11.26
CA VAL A 140 -0.68 0.83 -10.34
C VAL A 140 0.01 0.31 -9.09
N GLU A 141 1.23 0.79 -8.83
CA GLU A 141 2.06 0.29 -7.74
C GLU A 141 2.79 1.34 -6.93
N ASP A 142 3.06 1.03 -5.66
CA ASP A 142 3.79 1.89 -4.73
C ASP A 142 3.19 3.29 -4.52
N CYS A 143 1.91 3.51 -4.86
CA CYS A 143 1.27 4.83 -4.75
C CYS A 143 0.66 5.07 -3.37
N PHE A 144 0.64 6.33 -2.95
CA PHE A 144 -0.07 6.78 -1.74
C PHE A 144 -1.35 7.52 -2.13
N VAL A 145 -2.50 6.94 -1.78
CA VAL A 145 -3.84 7.42 -2.16
C VAL A 145 -4.61 7.81 -0.91
N TYR A 146 -5.05 9.07 -0.79
CA TYR A 146 -5.75 9.52 0.42
C TYR A 146 -6.72 10.68 0.21
N THR A 147 -7.80 10.74 0.99
CA THR A 147 -8.72 11.89 0.96
C THR A 147 -8.12 13.11 1.66
N ALA A 148 -7.70 12.94 2.91
CA ALA A 148 -7.03 13.95 3.74
C ALA A 148 -6.00 13.27 4.65
N LEU A 149 -4.96 14.01 5.08
CA LEU A 149 -3.96 13.47 6.02
C LEU A 149 -4.41 13.56 7.48
N ASP A 150 -5.12 14.64 7.84
CA ASP A 150 -5.61 14.87 9.19
C ASP A 150 -7.14 14.71 9.22
N THR A 151 -7.60 13.72 10.00
CA THR A 151 -9.01 13.40 10.23
C THR A 151 -9.40 13.58 11.70
N SER A 152 -8.54 14.21 12.53
CA SER A 152 -8.75 14.38 13.96
C SER A 152 -10.05 15.12 14.32
N ARG A 153 -10.52 15.97 13.40
CA ARG A 153 -11.76 16.76 13.51
C ARG A 153 -12.93 16.17 12.73
N TRP A 154 -12.74 15.06 12.01
CA TRP A 154 -13.81 14.46 11.22
C TRP A 154 -14.93 13.94 12.12
N THR A 155 -16.14 14.30 11.71
CA THR A 155 -17.42 13.75 12.14
C THR A 155 -17.75 12.48 11.35
N ALA A 156 -18.71 11.68 11.83
CA ALA A 156 -19.23 10.54 11.07
C ALA A 156 -19.67 10.93 9.64
N LYS A 157 -20.29 12.11 9.47
CA LYS A 157 -20.70 12.62 8.17
C LYS A 157 -19.51 12.89 7.24
N GLU A 158 -18.39 13.37 7.75
CA GLU A 158 -17.17 13.59 6.96
C GLU A 158 -16.53 12.27 6.54
N TRP A 159 -16.52 11.26 7.43
CA TRP A 159 -16.13 9.90 7.08
C TRP A 159 -17.02 9.31 5.97
N MET A 160 -18.34 9.52 6.02
CA MET A 160 -19.28 9.05 5.00
C MET A 160 -19.14 9.79 3.66
N ALA A 161 -18.65 11.04 3.69
CA ALA A 161 -18.45 11.89 2.51
C ALA A 161 -17.01 11.87 1.98
N ALA A 162 -16.12 11.07 2.59
CA ALA A 162 -14.74 10.93 2.14
C ALA A 162 -14.68 10.33 0.74
N ASN A 163 -13.61 10.61 0.00
CA ASN A 163 -13.39 10.00 -1.31
C ASN A 163 -13.01 8.52 -1.14
N SER A 164 -13.41 7.70 -2.09
CA SER A 164 -12.99 6.31 -2.22
C SER A 164 -11.59 6.21 -2.83
N GLY A 165 -10.85 5.18 -2.46
CA GLY A 165 -9.45 4.99 -2.84
C GLY A 165 -9.27 4.66 -4.31
N MET A 166 -9.42 3.38 -4.65
CA MET A 166 -9.05 2.85 -5.97
C MET A 166 -10.17 2.01 -6.57
N PHE A 167 -10.41 2.18 -7.88
CA PHE A 167 -11.40 1.44 -8.64
C PHE A 167 -10.78 0.86 -9.91
N MET A 168 -10.83 -0.47 -10.00
CA MET A 168 -10.49 -1.24 -11.19
C MET A 168 -11.78 -1.58 -11.92
N GLY A 169 -11.99 -0.94 -13.08
CA GLY A 169 -13.24 -0.90 -13.82
C GLY A 169 -13.64 -2.20 -14.50
N ARG A 170 -14.72 -2.16 -15.27
CA ARG A 170 -15.42 -3.37 -15.76
C ARG A 170 -15.00 -3.84 -17.15
N HIS A 171 -14.17 -3.05 -17.82
CA HIS A 171 -13.91 -3.20 -19.26
C HIS A 171 -12.51 -3.74 -19.55
N GLY A 172 -11.86 -4.38 -18.58
CA GLY A 172 -10.54 -4.96 -18.75
C GLY A 172 -10.29 -6.21 -17.94
N LYS A 173 -9.07 -6.74 -18.08
CA LYS A 173 -8.58 -7.92 -17.36
C LYS A 173 -7.07 -7.87 -17.15
N GLY A 174 -6.55 -8.68 -16.23
CA GLY A 174 -5.11 -8.78 -15.99
C GLY A 174 -4.50 -7.53 -15.37
N HIS A 175 -5.29 -6.70 -14.69
CA HIS A 175 -4.82 -5.49 -14.04
C HIS A 175 -4.18 -5.79 -12.68
N VAL A 176 -3.34 -4.87 -12.20
CA VAL A 176 -2.64 -5.04 -10.93
C VAL A 176 -2.72 -3.77 -10.10
N PHE A 177 -3.21 -3.90 -8.87
CA PHE A 177 -2.98 -2.94 -7.80
C PHE A 177 -2.01 -3.57 -6.80
N ARG A 178 -0.77 -3.07 -6.75
CA ARG A 178 0.29 -3.64 -5.93
C ARG A 178 0.89 -2.63 -4.97
N ASN A 179 1.03 -3.02 -3.71
CA ASN A 179 1.80 -2.26 -2.74
C ASN A 179 1.40 -0.78 -2.66
N ASN A 180 0.11 -0.45 -2.83
CA ASN A 180 -0.39 0.90 -2.65
C ASN A 180 -0.82 1.10 -1.20
N TYR A 181 -0.81 2.34 -0.73
CA TYR A 181 -1.33 2.72 0.58
C TYR A 181 -2.57 3.60 0.40
N VAL A 182 -3.73 3.07 0.78
CA VAL A 182 -5.03 3.74 0.69
C VAL A 182 -5.44 4.19 2.09
N PHE A 183 -5.64 5.49 2.28
CA PHE A 183 -5.72 6.11 3.61
C PHE A 183 -6.84 7.13 3.74
N ASN A 184 -7.57 7.11 4.86
CA ASN A 184 -8.65 8.05 5.17
C ASN A 184 -9.68 8.11 4.03
N THR A 185 -10.26 6.97 3.67
CA THR A 185 -11.17 6.84 2.52
C THR A 185 -12.56 6.39 2.91
N ARG A 186 -13.54 6.56 2.04
CA ARG A 186 -14.84 5.91 2.18
C ARG A 186 -14.70 4.40 1.92
N PHE A 187 -14.63 4.01 0.65
CA PHE A 187 -14.26 2.65 0.23
C PHE A 187 -12.75 2.56 -0.03
N GLY A 188 -12.13 1.42 0.28
CA GLY A 188 -10.72 1.20 0.01
C GLY A 188 -10.43 0.92 -1.47
N ILE A 189 -10.58 -0.35 -1.88
CA ILE A 189 -10.27 -0.81 -3.25
C ILE A 189 -11.45 -1.63 -3.81
N SER A 190 -11.89 -1.32 -5.02
CA SER A 190 -12.91 -2.09 -5.73
C SER A 190 -12.36 -2.77 -6.98
N LEU A 191 -12.54 -4.08 -7.08
CA LEU A 191 -12.05 -4.92 -8.18
C LEU A 191 -13.24 -5.40 -9.04
N CYS A 192 -13.38 -4.80 -10.21
CA CYS A 192 -14.44 -5.11 -11.18
C CYS A 192 -13.92 -5.60 -12.53
N SER A 193 -12.61 -5.87 -12.67
CA SER A 193 -11.99 -6.50 -13.84
C SER A 193 -11.64 -7.95 -13.55
N GLU A 194 -11.77 -8.83 -14.55
CA GLU A 194 -11.46 -10.26 -14.43
C GLU A 194 -9.95 -10.50 -14.35
N ASP A 195 -9.56 -11.68 -13.85
CA ASP A 195 -8.17 -12.20 -13.88
C ASP A 195 -7.12 -11.20 -13.35
N SER A 196 -7.50 -10.41 -12.34
CA SER A 196 -6.72 -9.27 -11.86
C SER A 196 -6.18 -9.49 -10.44
N LEU A 197 -5.09 -8.80 -10.10
CA LEU A 197 -4.32 -8.99 -8.89
C LEU A 197 -4.37 -7.75 -7.99
N CYS A 198 -4.73 -7.96 -6.72
CA CYS A 198 -4.65 -6.97 -5.65
C CYS A 198 -3.71 -7.52 -4.56
N GLU A 199 -2.45 -7.06 -4.54
CA GLU A 199 -1.46 -7.60 -3.60
C GLU A 199 -0.63 -6.58 -2.83
N GLY A 200 -0.35 -6.87 -1.56
CA GLY A 200 0.57 -6.06 -0.75
C GLY A 200 0.06 -4.66 -0.41
N ASN A 201 -1.19 -4.32 -0.74
CA ASN A 201 -1.73 -3.00 -0.45
C ASN A 201 -2.02 -2.86 1.05
N VAL A 202 -2.00 -1.63 1.54
CA VAL A 202 -2.46 -1.28 2.88
C VAL A 202 -3.71 -0.43 2.73
N ILE A 203 -4.81 -0.85 3.33
CA ILE A 203 -6.05 -0.07 3.44
C ILE A 203 -6.19 0.28 4.91
N SER A 204 -6.07 1.57 5.24
CA SER A 204 -6.04 2.05 6.62
C SER A 204 -6.97 3.23 6.80
N HIS A 205 -7.72 3.25 7.89
CA HIS A 205 -8.64 4.35 8.21
C HIS A 205 -9.67 4.54 7.10
N PHE A 206 -10.67 3.68 7.08
CA PHE A 206 -11.73 3.69 6.08
C PHE A 206 -13.10 3.58 6.76
N SER A 207 -14.18 3.92 6.07
CA SER A 207 -15.53 3.97 6.66
C SER A 207 -16.58 3.13 5.94
N ALA A 208 -16.16 2.19 5.10
CA ALA A 208 -17.04 1.27 4.40
C ALA A 208 -16.32 -0.06 4.15
N ASP A 209 -16.38 -0.61 2.95
CA ASP A 209 -15.64 -1.85 2.64
C ASP A 209 -14.16 -1.58 2.35
N GLY A 210 -13.31 -2.48 2.83
CA GLY A 210 -11.87 -2.44 2.60
C GLY A 210 -11.52 -2.81 1.16
N ILE A 211 -11.82 -4.05 0.76
CA ILE A 211 -11.64 -4.54 -0.61
C ILE A 211 -12.93 -5.19 -1.12
N ARG A 212 -13.37 -4.84 -2.34
CA ARG A 212 -14.50 -5.47 -3.02
C ARG A 212 -14.04 -6.35 -4.16
N VAL A 213 -14.51 -7.59 -4.19
CA VAL A 213 -14.17 -8.65 -5.14
C VAL A 213 -15.43 -9.02 -5.92
N THR A 214 -15.54 -8.61 -7.19
CA THR A 214 -16.83 -8.68 -7.90
C THR A 214 -16.79 -9.39 -9.25
N ARG A 215 -15.66 -10.00 -9.60
CA ARG A 215 -15.44 -10.69 -10.89
C ARG A 215 -14.63 -11.96 -10.75
N ASP A 216 -14.64 -12.75 -11.82
CA ASP A 216 -13.98 -14.04 -11.91
C ASP A 216 -12.45 -13.90 -11.92
N GLY A 217 -11.75 -14.91 -11.41
CA GLY A 217 -10.29 -15.01 -11.51
C GLY A 217 -9.50 -14.01 -10.65
N LEU A 218 -10.17 -13.26 -9.78
CA LEU A 218 -9.52 -12.27 -8.93
C LEU A 218 -8.61 -12.93 -7.87
N ILE A 219 -7.41 -12.36 -7.70
CA ILE A 219 -6.47 -12.75 -6.66
C ILE A 219 -6.27 -11.57 -5.70
N VAL A 220 -6.59 -11.77 -4.42
CA VAL A 220 -6.43 -10.79 -3.35
C VAL A 220 -5.51 -11.37 -2.28
N ARG A 221 -4.26 -10.89 -2.19
CA ARG A 221 -3.27 -11.49 -1.28
C ARG A 221 -2.34 -10.52 -0.58
N HIS A 222 -1.88 -10.89 0.61
CA HIS A 222 -0.86 -10.13 1.35
C HIS A 222 -1.24 -8.67 1.63
N ASN A 223 -2.53 -8.31 1.57
CA ASN A 223 -2.97 -6.98 1.89
C ASN A 223 -3.10 -6.83 3.41
N VAL A 224 -2.91 -5.62 3.91
CA VAL A 224 -3.19 -5.26 5.31
C VAL A 224 -4.38 -4.32 5.35
N ILE A 225 -5.44 -4.70 6.07
CA ILE A 225 -6.69 -3.92 6.17
C ILE A 225 -6.94 -3.58 7.63
N ARG A 226 -7.03 -2.29 7.95
CA ARG A 226 -7.08 -1.87 9.35
C ARG A 226 -7.82 -0.56 9.62
N ASN A 227 -8.30 -0.44 10.86
CA ASN A 227 -8.93 0.77 11.42
C ASN A 227 -10.17 1.21 10.64
N ILE A 228 -11.26 0.46 10.78
CA ILE A 228 -12.58 0.85 10.28
C ILE A 228 -13.18 1.97 11.15
N TYR A 229 -13.90 2.91 10.55
CA TYR A 229 -14.59 4.02 11.20
C TYR A 229 -16.07 4.05 10.81
N VAL A 230 -16.90 4.60 11.70
CA VAL A 230 -18.34 4.84 11.50
C VAL A 230 -19.15 3.55 11.43
N SER A 231 -20.22 3.52 12.21
CA SER A 231 -21.12 2.37 12.30
C SER A 231 -22.57 2.74 11.97
N ASP A 232 -23.45 1.73 11.95
CA ASP A 232 -24.90 1.92 11.91
C ASP A 232 -25.42 2.89 12.99
N GLY A 233 -24.82 2.86 14.17
CA GLY A 233 -25.15 3.73 15.30
C GLY A 233 -24.76 5.20 15.07
N ASP A 234 -23.82 5.45 14.17
CA ASP A 234 -23.37 6.79 13.77
C ASP A 234 -24.16 7.37 12.58
N GLY A 235 -25.15 6.61 12.08
CA GLY A 235 -26.02 7.00 10.97
C GLY A 235 -25.66 6.38 9.62
N ASP A 236 -24.71 5.45 9.60
CA ASP A 236 -24.25 4.82 8.36
C ASP A 236 -24.78 3.39 8.21
N LYS A 237 -25.70 3.20 7.26
CA LYS A 237 -26.33 1.91 7.02
C LYS A 237 -25.47 0.94 6.20
N ASN A 238 -24.23 1.31 5.86
CA ASN A 238 -23.33 0.38 5.20
C ASN A 238 -23.03 -0.82 6.12
N HIS A 239 -22.96 -2.01 5.53
CA HIS A 239 -22.48 -3.20 6.22
C HIS A 239 -21.02 -3.37 5.85
N ASP A 240 -20.13 -3.00 6.78
CA ASP A 240 -18.70 -2.91 6.50
C ASP A 240 -18.03 -4.28 6.52
N ASP A 241 -17.38 -4.61 5.41
CA ASP A 241 -16.57 -5.81 5.23
C ASP A 241 -15.09 -5.44 5.01
N ALA A 242 -14.15 -6.17 5.63
CA ALA A 242 -12.74 -6.01 5.29
C ALA A 242 -12.50 -6.46 3.84
N ILE A 243 -13.04 -7.62 3.47
CA ILE A 243 -13.09 -8.10 2.08
C ILE A 243 -14.50 -8.59 1.78
N GLN A 244 -15.17 -7.92 0.85
CA GLN A 244 -16.53 -8.24 0.41
C GLN A 244 -16.54 -8.88 -0.97
N CYS A 245 -17.47 -9.79 -1.19
CA CYS A 245 -17.82 -10.28 -2.52
C CYS A 245 -19.32 -10.18 -2.73
N PHE A 246 -19.71 -9.60 -3.87
CA PHE A 246 -21.09 -9.57 -4.31
C PHE A 246 -21.20 -9.59 -5.83
N LEU A 247 -22.37 -10.04 -6.31
CA LEU A 247 -22.72 -10.00 -7.72
C LEU A 247 -23.11 -8.57 -8.12
N PHE A 248 -22.31 -7.96 -9.00
CA PHE A 248 -22.59 -6.61 -9.52
C PHE A 248 -23.91 -6.54 -10.31
N ASN A 249 -24.34 -7.67 -10.90
CA ASN A 249 -25.66 -7.83 -11.53
C ASN A 249 -26.50 -8.81 -10.70
N LYS A 250 -27.38 -8.30 -9.84
CA LYS A 250 -28.30 -9.12 -9.02
C LYS A 250 -29.13 -10.04 -9.94
N GLY A 251 -29.14 -11.35 -9.64
CA GLY A 251 -30.10 -12.32 -10.20
C GLY A 251 -29.68 -13.11 -11.45
N THR A 252 -28.53 -12.83 -12.08
CA THR A 252 -28.07 -13.58 -13.27
C THR A 252 -26.58 -13.94 -13.29
N GLY A 253 -25.80 -13.44 -12.32
CA GLY A 253 -24.35 -13.65 -12.26
C GLY A 253 -23.93 -14.78 -11.31
N THR A 254 -22.68 -15.20 -11.48
CA THR A 254 -21.92 -16.09 -10.58
C THR A 254 -20.52 -15.50 -10.51
N VAL A 255 -19.82 -15.65 -9.39
CA VAL A 255 -18.38 -15.33 -9.31
C VAL A 255 -17.62 -16.64 -9.22
N ARG A 256 -16.49 -16.76 -9.93
CA ARG A 256 -15.70 -17.99 -10.00
C ARG A 256 -14.21 -17.77 -9.80
N ASN A 257 -13.53 -18.84 -9.34
CA ASN A 257 -12.07 -18.95 -9.40
C ASN A 257 -11.35 -17.83 -8.65
N VAL A 258 -11.93 -17.33 -7.57
CA VAL A 258 -11.36 -16.25 -6.76
C VAL A 258 -10.44 -16.84 -5.70
N THR A 259 -9.26 -16.23 -5.54
CA THR A 259 -8.33 -16.56 -4.47
C THR A 259 -8.17 -15.38 -3.52
N VAL A 260 -8.42 -15.61 -2.23
CA VAL A 260 -8.18 -14.64 -1.14
C VAL A 260 -7.21 -15.27 -0.15
N SER A 261 -5.93 -14.92 -0.26
CA SER A 261 -4.89 -15.62 0.48
C SER A 261 -4.00 -14.70 1.31
N GLU A 262 -3.70 -15.10 2.55
CA GLU A 262 -2.63 -14.50 3.34
C GLU A 262 -2.79 -12.98 3.51
N ASN A 263 -4.02 -12.49 3.72
CA ASN A 263 -4.30 -11.11 4.09
C ASN A 263 -4.35 -10.96 5.61
N LEU A 264 -3.88 -9.81 6.11
CA LEU A 264 -3.91 -9.46 7.53
C LEU A 264 -4.99 -8.38 7.76
N ILE A 265 -5.98 -8.71 8.59
CA ILE A 265 -7.13 -7.85 8.87
C ILE A 265 -7.16 -7.55 10.37
N VAL A 266 -7.12 -6.27 10.74
CA VAL A 266 -7.21 -5.80 12.12
C VAL A 266 -8.23 -4.68 12.21
N MET A 267 -9.42 -4.98 12.73
CA MET A 267 -10.55 -4.03 12.76
C MET A 267 -10.17 -2.69 13.37
N ARG A 268 -9.42 -2.69 14.46
CA ARG A 268 -8.94 -1.49 15.14
C ARG A 268 -7.67 -1.78 15.92
N GLU A 269 -6.70 -0.89 15.79
CA GLU A 269 -5.42 -0.98 16.51
C GLU A 269 -5.40 -0.12 17.79
N ASN A 270 -6.11 1.01 17.82
CA ASN A 270 -6.18 1.89 18.99
C ASN A 270 -7.58 1.89 19.61
N GLU A 271 -7.67 1.44 20.86
CA GLU A 271 -8.93 1.41 21.62
C GLU A 271 -9.52 2.80 21.89
N ALA A 272 -8.73 3.87 21.80
CA ALA A 272 -9.19 5.25 21.90
C ALA A 272 -9.69 5.83 20.55
N GLN A 273 -9.73 5.03 19.48
CA GLN A 273 -10.27 5.48 18.19
C GLN A 273 -11.72 5.98 18.35
N LYS A 274 -12.03 7.16 17.79
CA LYS A 274 -13.40 7.69 17.69
C LYS A 274 -14.16 6.96 16.58
N TRP A 275 -15.50 7.01 16.63
CA TRP A 275 -16.39 6.42 15.61
C TRP A 275 -16.10 4.94 15.41
N GLN A 276 -16.08 4.18 16.51
CA GLN A 276 -15.76 2.76 16.45
C GLN A 276 -16.83 2.00 15.67
N ALA A 277 -16.39 1.24 14.67
CA ALA A 277 -17.25 0.37 13.89
C ALA A 277 -17.02 -1.11 14.21
N THR A 278 -18.03 -1.93 13.94
CA THR A 278 -17.86 -3.37 13.78
C THR A 278 -17.64 -3.66 12.31
N MET A 279 -16.77 -4.61 11.98
CA MET A 279 -16.46 -4.96 10.58
C MET A 279 -16.47 -6.47 10.40
N GLN A 280 -17.13 -6.94 9.36
CA GLN A 280 -17.06 -8.34 8.95
C GLN A 280 -15.65 -8.62 8.38
N GLY A 281 -15.09 -9.79 8.63
CA GLY A 281 -13.76 -10.15 8.11
C GLY A 281 -13.81 -10.34 6.59
N ILE A 282 -13.97 -11.59 6.17
CA ILE A 282 -14.20 -11.95 4.76
C ILE A 282 -15.67 -12.37 4.61
N GLY A 283 -16.50 -11.46 4.11
CA GLY A 283 -17.96 -11.63 4.03
C GLY A 283 -18.46 -11.76 2.60
N PHE A 284 -18.66 -13.00 2.14
CA PHE A 284 -19.08 -13.31 0.78
C PHE A 284 -20.51 -13.85 0.81
N PHE A 285 -21.48 -12.94 0.77
CA PHE A 285 -22.87 -13.28 1.07
C PHE A 285 -23.76 -13.49 -0.17
N ASP A 286 -23.38 -12.96 -1.32
CA ASP A 286 -24.21 -12.96 -2.52
C ASP A 286 -23.66 -13.93 -3.57
N GLY A 287 -23.89 -15.23 -3.36
CA GLY A 287 -23.50 -16.29 -4.29
C GLY A 287 -24.50 -16.47 -5.47
N PRO A 288 -24.29 -17.49 -6.32
CA PRO A 288 -23.38 -18.62 -6.08
C PRO A 288 -21.90 -18.25 -6.25
N LEU A 289 -21.08 -18.73 -5.31
CA LEU A 289 -19.62 -18.59 -5.30
C LEU A 289 -19.00 -19.93 -5.70
N ILE A 290 -18.25 -19.99 -6.80
CA ILE A 290 -17.81 -21.27 -7.37
C ILE A 290 -16.29 -21.34 -7.40
N ASN A 291 -15.71 -22.42 -6.88
CA ASN A 291 -14.27 -22.67 -6.90
C ASN A 291 -13.46 -21.52 -6.28
N PHE A 292 -13.91 -21.02 -5.12
CA PHE A 292 -13.15 -20.03 -4.34
C PHE A 292 -12.10 -20.73 -3.50
N THR A 293 -10.94 -20.08 -3.33
CA THR A 293 -9.95 -20.45 -2.30
C THR A 293 -9.78 -19.28 -1.34
N VAL A 294 -10.12 -19.48 -0.07
CA VAL A 294 -9.89 -18.50 1.01
C VAL A 294 -8.93 -19.12 2.00
N GLU A 295 -7.66 -18.69 1.99
CA GLU A 295 -6.62 -19.39 2.73
C GLU A 295 -5.59 -18.54 3.47
N GLY A 296 -5.13 -19.01 4.63
CA GLY A 296 -3.99 -18.41 5.34
C GLY A 296 -4.21 -16.99 5.85
N ASN A 297 -5.44 -16.45 5.80
CA ASN A 297 -5.74 -15.09 6.26
C ASN A 297 -5.74 -15.05 7.79
N VAL A 298 -5.32 -13.92 8.36
CA VAL A 298 -5.35 -13.66 9.81
C VAL A 298 -6.26 -12.48 10.06
N ILE A 299 -7.32 -12.70 10.84
CA ILE A 299 -8.43 -11.77 11.03
C ILE A 299 -8.63 -11.53 12.53
N ASN A 300 -8.51 -10.28 12.95
CA ASN A 300 -8.89 -9.80 14.28
C ASN A 300 -10.07 -8.84 14.15
N THR A 301 -11.28 -9.29 14.50
CA THR A 301 -12.48 -8.48 14.36
C THR A 301 -13.52 -8.75 15.44
N SER A 302 -14.30 -7.73 15.79
CA SER A 302 -15.48 -7.84 16.65
C SER A 302 -16.76 -8.00 15.80
N HIS A 303 -16.88 -9.16 15.15
CA HIS A 303 -18.08 -9.57 14.43
C HIS A 303 -18.20 -11.10 14.41
N TRP A 304 -19.40 -11.62 14.14
CA TRP A 304 -19.63 -13.05 13.89
C TRP A 304 -18.92 -13.58 12.63
N HIS A 305 -18.78 -12.77 11.59
CA HIS A 305 -18.30 -13.23 10.29
C HIS A 305 -16.79 -13.05 10.24
N GLY A 306 -16.04 -14.05 10.71
CA GLY A 306 -14.59 -14.12 10.46
C GLY A 306 -14.33 -14.42 8.99
N VAL A 307 -14.78 -15.60 8.55
CA VAL A 307 -14.89 -15.96 7.13
C VAL A 307 -16.29 -16.52 6.89
N THR A 308 -16.99 -16.03 5.88
CA THR A 308 -18.30 -16.54 5.48
C THR A 308 -18.41 -16.60 3.97
N LEU A 309 -18.72 -17.79 3.44
CA LEU A 309 -19.04 -18.01 2.03
C LEU A 309 -20.47 -18.55 1.93
N SER A 310 -21.38 -17.75 1.39
CA SER A 310 -22.77 -18.16 1.14
C SER A 310 -22.96 -18.74 -0.25
N ASP A 311 -23.79 -19.78 -0.35
CA ASP A 311 -24.11 -20.44 -1.63
C ASP A 311 -22.84 -20.94 -2.36
N ALA A 312 -21.89 -21.45 -1.57
CA ALA A 312 -20.57 -21.88 -1.99
C ALA A 312 -20.58 -23.27 -2.65
N GLN A 313 -19.89 -23.39 -3.79
CA GLN A 313 -19.79 -24.62 -4.56
C GLN A 313 -18.33 -24.91 -4.90
N ASP A 314 -17.85 -26.08 -4.51
CA ASP A 314 -16.48 -26.53 -4.77
C ASP A 314 -15.42 -25.56 -4.20
N CYS A 315 -15.74 -24.86 -3.11
CA CYS A 315 -14.85 -23.88 -2.49
C CYS A 315 -13.98 -24.49 -1.38
N SER A 316 -12.84 -23.86 -1.12
CA SER A 316 -11.90 -24.23 -0.07
C SER A 316 -11.69 -23.08 0.93
N ILE A 317 -11.90 -23.35 2.22
CA ILE A 317 -11.56 -22.43 3.32
C ILE A 317 -10.45 -23.08 4.15
N LEU A 318 -9.21 -22.59 4.03
CA LEU A 318 -8.02 -23.32 4.49
C LEU A 318 -7.13 -22.48 5.42
N ASN A 319 -6.74 -23.01 6.58
CA ASN A 319 -5.68 -22.43 7.42
C ASN A 319 -5.87 -20.95 7.83
N ASN A 320 -7.10 -20.46 7.88
CA ASN A 320 -7.40 -19.10 8.32
C ASN A 320 -7.45 -19.02 9.85
N VAL A 321 -7.13 -17.85 10.40
CA VAL A 321 -7.27 -17.55 11.82
C VAL A 321 -8.29 -16.43 11.99
N CYS A 322 -9.40 -16.72 12.65
CA CYS A 322 -10.48 -15.79 12.96
C CYS A 322 -10.53 -15.56 14.48
N PHE A 323 -10.12 -14.37 14.92
CA PHE A 323 -9.97 -14.02 16.33
C PHE A 323 -10.70 -12.71 16.67
N THR A 324 -10.99 -12.51 17.96
CA THR A 324 -11.41 -11.22 18.50
C THR A 324 -10.66 -10.96 19.79
N GLN A 325 -9.99 -9.81 19.87
CA GLN A 325 -9.39 -9.35 21.13
C GLN A 325 -10.43 -8.76 22.09
N TRP A 326 -11.62 -8.43 21.59
CA TRP A 326 -12.70 -7.83 22.37
C TRP A 326 -13.55 -8.93 23.02
N THR A 327 -12.97 -9.67 23.96
CA THR A 327 -13.58 -10.89 24.54
C THR A 327 -14.82 -10.62 25.40
N GLU A 328 -15.02 -9.37 25.84
CA GLU A 328 -16.25 -8.92 26.49
C GLU A 328 -17.41 -8.76 25.49
N ALA A 329 -17.10 -8.59 24.20
CA ALA A 329 -18.11 -8.55 23.17
C ALA A 329 -18.74 -9.94 22.98
N LYS A 330 -20.06 -9.98 22.81
CA LYS A 330 -20.77 -11.22 22.46
C LYS A 330 -20.32 -11.77 21.10
N LEU A 331 -19.83 -10.89 20.23
CA LEU A 331 -19.47 -11.19 18.84
C LEU A 331 -18.17 -11.99 18.80
N ARG A 332 -18.30 -13.29 18.48
CA ARG A 332 -17.16 -14.21 18.35
C ARG A 332 -17.08 -14.71 16.91
N PRO A 333 -15.98 -14.45 16.18
CA PRO A 333 -15.92 -14.75 14.76
C PRO A 333 -15.87 -16.25 14.49
N TRP A 334 -16.68 -16.67 13.52
CA TRP A 334 -16.76 -18.03 13.02
C TRP A 334 -16.13 -18.18 11.64
N VAL A 335 -15.98 -19.44 11.24
CA VAL A 335 -15.91 -19.82 9.83
C VAL A 335 -17.26 -20.44 9.45
N GLN A 336 -17.89 -19.93 8.39
CA GLN A 336 -19.24 -20.33 8.00
C GLN A 336 -19.33 -20.66 6.50
N LEU A 337 -20.03 -21.76 6.22
CA LEU A 337 -20.69 -22.00 4.94
C LEU A 337 -22.16 -21.60 5.10
N GLY A 338 -22.53 -20.49 4.47
CA GLY A 338 -23.86 -19.89 4.57
C GLY A 338 -24.73 -20.22 3.36
N THR A 339 -25.96 -19.72 3.38
CA THR A 339 -26.84 -19.74 2.21
C THR A 339 -27.80 -18.55 2.22
N LYS A 340 -28.05 -17.98 1.05
CA LYS A 340 -29.18 -17.08 0.79
C LYS A 340 -30.25 -17.74 -0.07
N ASN A 341 -30.19 -19.06 -0.21
CA ASN A 341 -31.05 -19.87 -1.08
C ASN A 341 -30.96 -19.47 -2.57
N VAL A 342 -29.79 -18.97 -3.02
CA VAL A 342 -29.56 -18.62 -4.43
C VAL A 342 -29.01 -19.81 -5.23
N GLY A 343 -28.28 -20.72 -4.58
CA GLY A 343 -27.75 -21.93 -5.19
C GLY A 343 -27.50 -23.03 -4.15
N PRO A 344 -27.17 -24.26 -4.57
CA PRO A 344 -26.78 -25.31 -3.63
C PRO A 344 -25.48 -24.94 -2.94
N VAL A 345 -25.32 -25.41 -1.70
CA VAL A 345 -24.05 -25.38 -0.97
C VAL A 345 -23.50 -26.80 -0.97
N LYS A 346 -22.42 -27.07 -1.71
CA LYS A 346 -21.91 -28.44 -1.91
C LYS A 346 -20.45 -28.48 -2.32
N GLY A 347 -19.80 -29.63 -2.09
CA GLY A 347 -18.45 -29.91 -2.59
C GLY A 347 -17.38 -29.09 -1.88
N ASN A 348 -17.69 -28.47 -0.75
CA ASN A 348 -16.77 -27.56 -0.08
C ASN A 348 -15.80 -28.32 0.85
N ARG A 349 -14.63 -27.71 1.04
CA ARG A 349 -13.60 -28.19 1.96
C ARG A 349 -13.26 -27.11 2.98
N VAL A 350 -13.27 -27.47 4.25
CA VAL A 350 -12.92 -26.56 5.36
C VAL A 350 -11.86 -27.22 6.21
N LYS A 351 -10.61 -26.75 6.15
CA LYS A 351 -9.49 -27.46 6.78
C LYS A 351 -8.47 -26.55 7.45
N GLY A 352 -8.00 -26.95 8.64
CA GLY A 352 -6.86 -26.31 9.31
C GLY A 352 -7.16 -24.92 9.87
N ASN A 353 -8.42 -24.51 9.95
CA ASN A 353 -8.78 -23.17 10.39
C ASN A 353 -8.84 -23.08 11.92
N TYR A 354 -8.57 -21.89 12.45
CA TYR A 354 -8.73 -21.54 13.86
C TYR A 354 -9.82 -20.47 13.99
N ALA A 355 -10.91 -20.78 14.68
CA ALA A 355 -12.02 -19.83 14.91
C ALA A 355 -12.71 -20.13 16.25
N TYR A 356 -13.63 -19.27 16.71
CA TYR A 356 -14.39 -19.60 17.92
C TYR A 356 -15.42 -20.69 17.70
N THR A 357 -16.06 -20.67 16.51
CA THR A 357 -17.07 -21.64 16.11
C THR A 357 -17.01 -21.90 14.60
N PHE A 358 -17.60 -23.01 14.17
CA PHE A 358 -17.69 -23.43 12.77
C PHE A 358 -19.16 -23.71 12.43
N ASP A 359 -19.77 -22.89 11.58
CA ASP A 359 -21.16 -23.07 11.11
C ASP A 359 -21.15 -23.62 9.68
N LEU A 360 -21.08 -24.94 9.55
CA LEU A 360 -20.88 -25.63 8.26
C LEU A 360 -22.14 -26.36 7.76
N LYS A 361 -23.25 -26.25 8.48
CA LYS A 361 -24.47 -27.06 8.28
C LYS A 361 -25.14 -26.91 6.91
N ALA A 362 -24.83 -25.83 6.18
CA ALA A 362 -25.43 -25.57 4.87
C ALA A 362 -24.94 -26.59 3.81
N ASP A 363 -23.68 -27.06 3.94
CA ASP A 363 -23.14 -28.15 3.14
C ASP A 363 -23.13 -29.44 3.97
N LYS A 364 -24.02 -30.38 3.65
CA LYS A 364 -24.19 -31.63 4.39
C LYS A 364 -23.03 -32.60 4.21
N ASP A 365 -22.28 -32.45 3.12
CA ASP A 365 -21.22 -33.35 2.69
C ASP A 365 -19.83 -32.69 2.80
N VAL A 366 -19.73 -31.57 3.53
CA VAL A 366 -18.49 -30.80 3.67
C VAL A 366 -17.33 -31.65 4.19
N ALA A 367 -16.19 -31.57 3.50
CA ALA A 367 -14.95 -32.17 3.97
C ALA A 367 -14.30 -31.25 5.03
N ALA A 368 -14.68 -31.46 6.30
CA ALA A 368 -14.19 -30.67 7.43
C ALA A 368 -13.10 -31.43 8.23
N GLU A 369 -11.88 -30.89 8.28
CA GLU A 369 -10.72 -31.55 8.91
C GLU A 369 -9.85 -30.58 9.71
N LYS A 370 -9.37 -30.98 10.90
CA LYS A 370 -8.36 -30.23 11.67
C LYS A 370 -8.72 -28.75 11.89
N ASN A 371 -10.01 -28.44 12.08
CA ASN A 371 -10.46 -27.11 12.46
C ASN A 371 -10.53 -27.04 13.99
N GLU A 372 -9.92 -26.02 14.57
CA GLU A 372 -9.67 -25.93 16.00
C GLU A 372 -10.16 -24.59 16.57
N VAL A 373 -10.34 -24.55 17.90
CA VAL A 373 -10.72 -23.31 18.58
C VAL A 373 -9.50 -22.37 18.58
N VAL A 374 -9.71 -21.12 18.18
CA VAL A 374 -8.66 -20.09 18.22
C VAL A 374 -8.29 -19.74 19.67
N THR A 375 -7.00 -19.47 19.91
CA THR A 375 -6.51 -18.87 21.16
C THR A 375 -5.74 -17.58 20.87
N PRO A 376 -5.55 -16.69 21.86
CA PRO A 376 -4.72 -15.50 21.70
C PRO A 376 -3.29 -15.81 21.23
N GLU A 377 -2.70 -16.92 21.70
CA GLU A 377 -1.33 -17.33 21.33
C GLU A 377 -1.25 -17.76 19.86
N ILE A 378 -2.24 -18.53 19.39
CA ILE A 378 -2.33 -18.95 17.99
C ILE A 378 -2.47 -17.72 17.10
N HIS A 379 -3.39 -16.82 17.45
CA HIS A 379 -3.59 -15.57 16.71
C HIS A 379 -2.32 -14.73 16.65
N SER A 380 -1.69 -14.46 17.80
CA SER A 380 -0.52 -13.58 17.89
C SER A 380 0.66 -14.15 17.10
N ARG A 381 0.91 -15.46 17.19
CA ARG A 381 1.94 -16.14 16.40
C ARG A 381 1.67 -16.03 14.90
N ARG A 382 0.44 -16.35 14.45
CA ARG A 382 0.08 -16.34 13.03
C ARG A 382 0.08 -14.92 12.45
N GLN A 383 -0.32 -13.92 13.23
CA GLN A 383 -0.23 -12.52 12.85
C GLN A 383 1.24 -12.10 12.65
N ALA A 384 2.13 -12.43 13.59
CA ALA A 384 3.55 -12.10 13.48
C ALA A 384 4.22 -12.78 12.28
N GLU A 385 3.99 -14.09 12.09
CA GLU A 385 4.49 -14.85 10.94
C GLU A 385 4.01 -14.27 9.61
N LEU A 386 2.71 -13.95 9.50
CA LEU A 386 2.16 -13.38 8.28
C LEU A 386 2.69 -11.97 8.02
N LEU A 387 2.78 -11.13 9.06
CA LEU A 387 3.35 -9.80 8.94
C LEU A 387 4.81 -9.89 8.45
N GLU A 388 5.63 -10.77 9.01
CA GLU A 388 7.02 -10.98 8.56
C GLU A 388 7.08 -11.35 7.07
N ILE A 389 6.19 -12.24 6.59
CA ILE A 389 6.11 -12.60 5.17
C ILE A 389 5.77 -11.37 4.30
N ILE A 390 4.78 -10.59 4.70
CA ILE A 390 4.35 -9.39 3.98
C ILE A 390 5.48 -8.34 3.97
N GLU A 391 6.10 -8.07 5.12
CA GLU A 391 7.17 -7.09 5.27
C GLU A 391 8.45 -7.50 4.55
N LYS A 392 8.76 -8.80 4.52
CA LYS A 392 9.88 -9.33 3.72
C LYS A 392 9.65 -9.09 2.23
N LYS A 393 8.40 -9.21 1.75
CA LYS A 393 8.06 -9.07 0.33
C LYS A 393 7.94 -7.61 -0.11
N PHE A 394 7.34 -6.76 0.71
CA PHE A 394 6.96 -5.40 0.31
C PHE A 394 7.60 -4.29 1.18
N GLY A 395 8.45 -4.65 2.15
CA GLY A 395 9.05 -3.75 3.13
C GLY A 395 8.10 -3.44 4.30
N ALA A 396 8.64 -3.24 5.51
CA ALA A 396 7.84 -2.87 6.69
C ALA A 396 7.15 -1.49 6.56
N VAL A 397 7.72 -0.62 5.73
CA VAL A 397 7.27 0.76 5.49
C VAL A 397 6.84 0.91 4.05
N HIS A 398 5.68 1.51 3.82
CA HIS A 398 5.27 1.87 2.47
C HIS A 398 6.17 3.00 1.92
N PRO A 399 6.77 2.86 0.73
CA PRO A 399 7.85 3.73 0.25
C PRO A 399 7.45 5.19 0.04
N VAL A 400 6.20 5.47 -0.35
CA VAL A 400 5.73 6.85 -0.62
C VAL A 400 5.01 7.45 0.59
N ALA A 401 4.18 6.64 1.24
CA ALA A 401 3.35 7.10 2.35
C ALA A 401 4.17 7.27 3.64
N ALA A 402 5.27 6.52 3.76
CA ALA A 402 6.12 6.42 4.95
C ALA A 402 5.34 5.97 6.19
N PHE A 403 4.31 5.14 6.00
CA PHE A 403 3.56 4.50 7.09
C PHE A 403 3.95 3.03 7.21
N ARG A 404 3.90 2.49 8.43
CA ARG A 404 3.99 1.04 8.63
C ARG A 404 2.78 0.34 8.02
N ARG A 405 2.97 -0.92 7.63
CA ARG A 405 1.87 -1.80 7.21
C ARG A 405 0.90 -2.05 8.36
N LEU A 406 1.45 -2.42 9.51
CA LEU A 406 0.75 -2.58 10.78
C LEU A 406 1.38 -1.63 11.82
N GLY A 407 0.57 -1.03 12.68
CA GLY A 407 0.92 0.05 13.58
C GLY A 407 0.41 1.40 13.08
N LEU A 408 0.04 2.27 14.02
CA LEU A 408 -0.55 3.59 13.74
C LEU A 408 0.49 4.66 13.39
N GLU A 409 1.74 4.29 13.30
CA GLU A 409 2.83 5.23 13.11
C GLU A 409 3.12 5.51 11.65
N ARG A 410 3.17 6.81 11.34
CA ARG A 410 4.07 7.25 10.28
C ARG A 410 5.48 6.95 10.77
N ILE A 411 6.21 6.16 10.00
CA ILE A 411 7.64 6.11 10.18
C ILE A 411 8.16 7.46 9.72
N ARG A 412 8.34 8.34 10.71
CA ARG A 412 9.04 9.60 10.53
C ARG A 412 10.48 9.36 10.07
N TRP A 413 11.03 8.18 10.42
CA TRP A 413 12.42 7.80 10.26
C TRP A 413 12.71 7.14 8.90
N GLN A 414 13.22 7.91 7.94
CA GLN A 414 13.73 7.36 6.68
C GLN A 414 14.96 6.49 6.94
N GLU A 415 15.05 5.30 6.35
CA GLU A 415 16.29 4.50 6.44
C GLU A 415 17.40 5.20 5.65
N GLY A 416 18.54 5.44 6.29
CA GLY A 416 19.72 6.02 5.63
C GLY A 416 20.56 4.94 4.97
N ALA A 417 20.71 5.02 3.65
CA ALA A 417 21.61 4.17 2.87
C ALA A 417 22.92 4.91 2.59
N VAL A 418 24.05 4.18 2.68
CA VAL A 418 25.34 4.70 2.24
C VAL A 418 25.39 4.65 0.71
N LEU A 419 25.54 5.81 0.08
CA LEU A 419 25.74 5.96 -1.35
C LEU A 419 27.12 6.54 -1.65
N GLU A 420 27.57 6.41 -2.90
CA GLU A 420 28.79 7.01 -3.41
C GLU A 420 28.48 7.76 -4.72
N GLU A 421 28.83 9.04 -4.79
CA GLU A 421 28.68 9.86 -5.98
C GLU A 421 29.93 10.75 -6.13
N GLY A 422 30.53 10.78 -7.32
CA GLY A 422 31.75 11.59 -7.55
C GLY A 422 32.95 11.19 -6.68
N GLY A 423 32.99 9.96 -6.17
CA GLY A 423 34.01 9.47 -5.23
C GLY A 423 33.78 9.88 -3.77
N GLU A 424 32.69 10.60 -3.46
CA GLU A 424 32.29 10.90 -2.09
C GLU A 424 31.19 9.96 -1.62
N LYS A 425 31.37 9.41 -0.41
CA LYS A 425 30.33 8.68 0.30
C LYS A 425 29.49 9.60 1.17
N PHE A 426 28.19 9.33 1.21
CA PHE A 426 27.24 10.04 2.05
C PHE A 426 26.07 9.14 2.43
N ILE A 427 25.31 9.55 3.43
CA ILE A 427 24.06 8.88 3.83
C ILE A 427 22.92 9.66 3.18
N ASP A 428 22.21 9.01 2.26
CA ASP A 428 21.29 9.65 1.34
C ASP A 428 20.18 10.45 2.04
N ALA A 429 19.50 9.84 3.01
CA ALA A 429 18.42 10.46 3.76
C ALA A 429 18.90 11.66 4.61
N VAL A 430 20.12 11.57 5.16
CA VAL A 430 20.74 12.68 5.90
C VAL A 430 21.05 13.82 4.94
N GLN A 431 21.62 13.51 3.78
CA GLN A 431 21.96 14.50 2.76
C GLN A 431 20.71 15.19 2.20
N GLN A 432 19.64 14.44 1.91
CA GLN A 432 18.36 14.99 1.48
C GLN A 432 17.78 15.98 2.50
N GLY A 433 17.81 15.62 3.79
CA GLY A 433 17.36 16.48 4.88
C GLY A 433 18.14 17.81 4.95
N MET A 434 19.47 17.72 4.90
CA MET A 434 20.36 18.90 4.94
C MET A 434 20.17 19.79 3.71
N THR A 435 20.10 19.21 2.51
CA THR A 435 19.88 19.96 1.26
C THR A 435 18.52 20.67 1.24
N ALA A 436 17.51 20.10 1.91
CA ALA A 436 16.21 20.75 2.11
C ALA A 436 16.24 21.86 3.19
N GLY A 437 17.40 22.20 3.74
CA GLY A 437 17.56 23.21 4.78
C GLY A 437 16.99 22.80 6.14
N LYS A 438 16.75 21.50 6.36
CA LYS A 438 16.16 21.00 7.61
C LYS A 438 17.24 20.60 8.61
N LEU A 439 16.90 20.73 9.89
CA LEU A 439 17.60 20.01 10.96
C LEU A 439 17.35 18.50 10.78
N VAL A 440 18.38 17.69 11.00
CA VAL A 440 18.31 16.23 10.83
C VAL A 440 18.39 15.55 12.18
N VAL A 441 17.40 14.72 12.52
CA VAL A 441 17.45 13.83 13.69
C VAL A 441 17.84 12.44 13.21
N ILE A 442 18.93 11.89 13.73
CA ILE A 442 19.44 10.58 13.40
C ILE A 442 19.20 9.62 14.57
N TYR A 443 18.47 8.54 14.32
CA TYR A 443 18.38 7.37 15.19
C TYR A 443 19.36 6.29 14.76
N VAL A 444 20.39 6.09 15.57
CA VAL A 444 21.41 5.07 15.38
C VAL A 444 20.98 3.82 16.14
N TYR A 445 20.82 2.68 15.47
CA TYR A 445 20.32 1.44 16.08
C TYR A 445 21.16 0.23 15.72
N SER A 446 21.04 -0.86 16.49
CA SER A 446 21.76 -2.12 16.23
C SER A 446 20.81 -3.13 15.60
N ARG A 447 21.29 -3.86 14.58
CA ARG A 447 20.61 -5.04 14.02
C ARG A 447 21.26 -6.36 14.44
N ASP A 448 22.31 -6.33 15.26
CA ASP A 448 23.03 -7.55 15.62
C ASP A 448 22.19 -8.44 16.54
N ALA A 449 21.51 -9.42 15.94
CA ALA A 449 20.69 -10.40 16.63
C ALA A 449 21.44 -11.25 17.67
N ARG A 450 22.78 -11.29 17.60
CA ARG A 450 23.62 -11.95 18.61
C ARG A 450 23.68 -11.15 19.91
N ASN A 451 23.33 -9.86 19.87
CA ASN A 451 23.32 -8.97 21.02
C ASN A 451 21.88 -8.61 21.40
N LYS A 452 21.20 -9.55 22.07
CA LYS A 452 19.81 -9.40 22.54
C LYS A 452 19.59 -8.12 23.35
N ALA A 453 20.52 -7.76 24.22
CA ALA A 453 20.41 -6.55 25.03
C ALA A 453 20.40 -5.26 24.19
N ALA A 454 21.14 -5.23 23.07
CA ALA A 454 21.13 -4.10 22.15
C ALA A 454 19.81 -4.02 21.36
N LEU A 455 19.26 -5.16 20.94
CA LEU A 455 17.94 -5.21 20.30
C LEU A 455 16.83 -4.75 21.25
N ASP A 456 16.77 -5.32 22.46
CA ASP A 456 15.79 -4.95 23.50
C ASP A 456 15.88 -3.44 23.83
N ALA A 457 17.09 -2.87 23.81
CA ALA A 457 17.29 -1.45 24.01
C ALA A 457 16.80 -0.60 22.82
N CYS A 458 16.96 -1.07 21.57
CA CYS A 458 16.44 -0.41 20.37
C CYS A 458 14.91 -0.40 20.39
N GLU A 459 14.27 -1.55 20.64
CA GLU A 459 12.82 -1.67 20.77
C GLU A 459 12.25 -0.77 21.87
N ARG A 460 12.93 -0.73 23.02
CA ARG A 460 12.54 0.18 24.11
C ARG A 460 12.62 1.63 23.66
N LEU A 461 13.70 2.03 22.97
CA LEU A 461 13.86 3.40 22.53
C LEU A 461 12.80 3.81 21.50
N GLU A 462 12.49 2.93 20.54
CA GLU A 462 11.39 3.14 19.60
C GLU A 462 10.09 3.40 20.36
N ARG A 463 9.69 2.45 21.21
CA ARG A 463 8.43 2.51 21.98
C ARG A 463 8.32 3.68 22.95
N GLU A 464 9.37 3.98 23.71
CA GLU A 464 9.30 4.96 24.81
C GLU A 464 9.62 6.39 24.37
N VAL A 465 10.28 6.58 23.23
CA VAL A 465 10.79 7.89 22.82
C VAL A 465 10.35 8.25 21.42
N LEU A 466 10.55 7.37 20.44
CA LEU A 466 10.28 7.70 19.04
C LEU A 466 8.79 7.59 18.68
N GLU A 467 8.04 6.83 19.47
CA GLU A 467 6.59 6.64 19.37
C GLU A 467 5.79 7.54 20.34
N ASP A 468 6.48 8.27 21.24
CA ASP A 468 5.83 9.21 22.18
C ASP A 468 5.14 10.34 21.43
N ALA A 469 3.85 10.56 21.70
CA ALA A 469 3.00 11.48 20.96
C ALA A 469 3.48 12.95 20.97
N ALA A 470 4.18 13.40 22.02
CA ALA A 470 4.68 14.77 22.12
C ALA A 470 6.08 14.96 21.51
N VAL A 471 6.83 13.87 21.33
CA VAL A 471 8.10 13.83 20.57
C VAL A 471 7.83 13.73 19.07
N CYS A 472 6.94 12.81 18.71
CA CYS A 472 6.06 12.94 17.56
C CYS A 472 5.45 14.36 17.54
N GLU A 473 4.78 14.90 16.53
CA GLU A 473 4.43 16.34 16.47
C GLU A 473 5.67 17.27 16.38
N GLN A 474 6.65 17.15 17.29
CA GLN A 474 7.88 17.91 17.22
C GLN A 474 8.76 17.48 16.06
N LEU A 475 8.95 16.17 15.88
CA LEU A 475 9.75 15.58 14.81
C LEU A 475 9.25 15.93 13.39
N ASP A 476 8.00 16.35 13.21
CA ASP A 476 7.45 16.69 11.87
C ASP A 476 8.17 17.88 11.20
N ALA A 477 8.85 18.73 11.98
CA ALA A 477 9.66 19.83 11.46
C ALA A 477 11.07 19.40 11.00
N PHE A 478 11.49 18.17 11.29
CA PHE A 478 12.84 17.69 11.10
C PHE A 478 12.92 16.63 9.99
N ALA A 479 14.10 16.44 9.40
CA ALA A 479 14.38 15.24 8.64
C ALA A 479 14.78 14.13 9.63
N CYS A 480 13.94 13.12 9.80
CA CYS A 480 14.24 12.03 10.74
C CYS A 480 14.79 10.84 9.96
N VAL A 481 15.98 10.38 10.35
CA VAL A 481 16.73 9.33 9.64
C VAL A 481 17.09 8.24 10.64
N ARG A 482 16.91 6.97 10.27
CA ARG A 482 17.40 5.85 11.05
C ARG A 482 18.54 5.14 10.32
N ILE A 483 19.58 4.77 11.06
CA ILE A 483 20.81 4.21 10.52
C ILE A 483 21.23 3.02 11.38
N ALA A 484 21.38 1.86 10.75
CA ALA A 484 21.95 0.70 11.42
C ALA A 484 23.47 0.92 11.67
N LEU A 485 23.92 0.67 12.88
CA LEU A 485 25.32 0.77 13.30
C LEU A 485 26.11 -0.51 13.02
N ASP A 486 25.61 -1.39 12.14
CA ASP A 486 26.26 -2.65 11.83
C ASP A 486 27.69 -2.45 11.24
N ASP A 487 28.40 -3.55 11.06
CA ASP A 487 29.80 -3.57 10.60
C ASP A 487 30.00 -2.92 9.22
N ALA A 488 28.91 -2.55 8.52
CA ALA A 488 28.96 -1.93 7.20
C ALA A 488 29.08 -0.40 7.23
N LEU A 489 28.75 0.29 8.33
CA LEU A 489 28.80 1.77 8.34
C LEU A 489 30.26 2.27 8.35
N PRO A 490 30.76 2.91 7.27
CA PRO A 490 32.17 3.27 7.14
C PRO A 490 32.65 4.27 8.20
N LYS A 491 33.91 4.20 8.61
CA LYS A 491 34.49 5.08 9.66
C LYS A 491 34.43 6.56 9.29
N ASP A 492 34.66 6.87 8.03
CA ASP A 492 34.52 8.20 7.45
C ASP A 492 33.08 8.72 7.54
N MET A 493 32.07 7.85 7.35
CA MET A 493 30.66 8.23 7.53
C MET A 493 30.32 8.48 8.99
N LYS A 494 30.82 7.62 9.90
CA LYS A 494 30.67 7.84 11.34
C LYS A 494 31.25 9.19 11.75
N LYS A 495 32.41 9.56 11.22
CA LYS A 495 33.04 10.86 11.46
C LYS A 495 32.23 12.01 10.83
N ARG A 496 31.83 11.90 9.56
CA ARG A 496 31.10 12.94 8.81
C ARG A 496 29.81 13.36 9.51
N TYR A 497 29.05 12.39 10.01
CA TYR A 497 27.75 12.63 10.65
C TYR A 497 27.80 12.60 12.18
N SER A 498 29.01 12.64 12.77
CA SER A 498 29.23 12.57 14.21
C SER A 498 28.53 11.37 14.89
N ILE A 499 28.41 10.24 14.18
CA ILE A 499 27.80 9.01 14.67
C ILE A 499 28.74 8.31 15.64
N GLY A 500 28.31 8.20 16.90
CA GLY A 500 29.02 7.46 17.93
C GLY A 500 29.13 5.97 17.62
N SER A 501 30.07 5.29 18.29
CA SER A 501 30.30 3.86 18.11
C SER A 501 29.36 2.96 18.91
N ARG A 502 28.26 3.50 19.46
CA ARG A 502 27.30 2.77 20.29
C ARG A 502 25.87 2.99 19.79
N ALA A 503 25.10 1.91 19.79
CA ALA A 503 23.66 1.90 19.54
C ALA A 503 22.94 1.26 20.74
N PRO A 504 21.67 1.63 21.00
CA PRO A 504 20.93 2.70 20.32
C PRO A 504 21.36 4.12 20.77
N GLY A 505 21.15 5.12 19.92
CA GLY A 505 21.42 6.53 20.24
C GLY A 505 20.73 7.51 19.29
N LEU A 506 20.57 8.76 19.73
CA LEU A 506 20.03 9.85 18.92
C LEU A 506 21.05 10.95 18.72
N ILE A 507 21.04 11.57 17.55
CA ILE A 507 21.90 12.69 17.18
C ILE A 507 21.03 13.73 16.48
N VAL A 508 21.26 15.01 16.71
CA VAL A 508 20.63 16.10 15.94
C VAL A 508 21.73 16.89 15.24
N LEU A 509 21.60 17.06 13.93
CA LEU A 509 22.49 17.83 13.07
C LEU A 509 21.77 19.07 12.52
N ASP A 510 22.53 20.13 12.24
CA ASP A 510 22.04 21.24 11.42
C ASP A 510 22.12 20.96 9.92
N ALA A 511 21.66 21.91 9.10
CA ALA A 511 21.67 21.80 7.64
C ALA A 511 23.09 21.77 7.04
N GLN A 512 24.12 22.07 7.82
CA GLN A 512 25.53 21.99 7.42
C GLN A 512 26.21 20.71 7.97
N GLY A 513 25.45 19.83 8.65
CA GLY A 513 25.95 18.59 9.21
C GLY A 513 26.67 18.74 10.55
N LYS A 514 26.64 19.92 11.18
CA LYS A 514 27.21 20.13 12.51
C LYS A 514 26.27 19.57 13.57
N LYS A 515 26.85 18.81 14.50
CA LYS A 515 26.12 18.21 15.62
C LYS A 515 25.66 19.27 16.62
N LEU A 516 24.35 19.34 16.82
CA LEU A 516 23.68 20.20 17.80
C LEU A 516 23.40 19.47 19.11
N TRP A 517 23.19 18.15 19.06
CA TRP A 517 22.88 17.35 20.23
C TRP A 517 23.16 15.86 19.98
N GLU A 518 23.44 15.12 21.05
CA GLU A 518 23.44 13.65 21.05
C GLU A 518 23.00 13.08 22.39
N SER A 519 22.46 11.87 22.36
CA SER A 519 22.23 11.07 23.56
C SER A 519 22.24 9.59 23.24
N SER A 520 23.03 8.82 23.98
CA SER A 520 23.07 7.35 23.92
C SER A 520 22.02 6.68 24.82
N SER A 521 21.25 7.47 25.59
CA SER A 521 20.15 6.98 26.41
C SER A 521 19.08 8.07 26.53
N PRO A 522 18.46 8.47 25.40
CA PRO A 522 17.50 9.56 25.42
C PRO A 522 16.18 9.10 26.07
N SER A 523 15.50 10.05 26.70
CA SER A 523 14.10 9.91 27.13
C SER A 523 13.22 10.79 26.25
N ALA A 524 11.92 10.46 26.16
CA ALA A 524 10.95 11.26 25.42
C ALA A 524 10.99 12.72 25.85
N LYS A 525 10.97 12.96 27.17
CA LYS A 525 11.05 14.30 27.75
C LYS A 525 12.32 15.06 27.34
N ALA A 526 13.48 14.41 27.37
CA ALA A 526 14.74 15.06 27.01
C ALA A 526 14.80 15.42 25.52
N LEU A 527 14.37 14.50 24.67
CA LEU A 527 14.30 14.74 23.23
C LEU A 527 13.28 15.82 22.90
N ALA A 528 12.07 15.74 23.43
CA ALA A 528 11.02 16.74 23.26
C ALA A 528 11.49 18.13 23.70
N ALA A 529 12.18 18.25 24.84
CA ALA A 529 12.72 19.54 25.29
C ALA A 529 13.76 20.08 24.30
N LYS A 530 14.65 19.23 23.78
CA LYS A 530 15.69 19.65 22.83
C LYS A 530 15.10 20.04 21.47
N LEU A 531 14.16 19.27 20.94
CA LEU A 531 13.50 19.59 19.68
C LEU A 531 12.75 20.92 19.78
N LYS A 532 12.09 21.18 20.92
CA LYS A 532 11.41 22.45 21.16
C LYS A 532 12.37 23.64 21.20
N GLU A 533 13.53 23.47 21.84
CA GLU A 533 14.60 24.48 21.86
C GLU A 533 15.09 24.80 20.45
N LEU A 534 15.27 23.78 19.61
CA LEU A 534 15.82 23.94 18.26
C LEU A 534 14.81 24.41 17.20
N LYS A 535 13.50 24.36 17.51
CA LYS A 535 12.44 24.93 16.66
C LYS A 535 12.31 26.45 16.81
N GLY A 536 12.67 26.99 17.98
CA GLY A 536 12.67 28.42 18.27
C GLY A 536 13.93 29.08 17.74
#